data_AF-A0A2T5ISA0-F1
#
_entry.id   AF-A0A2T5ISA0-F1
#
_cell.length_a   1.000
_cell.length_b   1.000
_cell.length_c   1.000
_cell.angle_alpha   90.00
_cell.angle_beta   90.00
_cell.angle_gamma   90.00
#
_symmetry.space_group_name_H-M   'P 1'
#
loop_
_entity.id
_entity.type
_entity.pdbx_description
1 polymer ?
#
loop_
_entity_poly.entity_id
_entity_poly.type
_entity_poly.pdbx_seq_one_letter_code
_entity_poly.pdbx_strand_id
1 'polypeptide(L)' 'MDKNWLLTNLKLARSQLDNLIKEIESEQDSDLVDVVTFVLINSVYTHLNYAWNTRLIGADKIEGASYDEAIKFPKDFDL' A
#
# COMPACT_ATOMS: atom_id res chain seq x y z
N MET A 1 9.12 -6.58 16.05
CA MET A 1 8.84 -5.94 14.74
C MET A 1 9.76 -6.58 13.70
N ASP A 2 9.20 -7.22 12.69
CA ASP A 2 9.99 -7.75 11.58
C ASP A 2 10.41 -6.58 10.66
N LYS A 3 11.66 -6.15 10.82
CA LYS A 3 12.27 -5.06 10.03
C LYS A 3 12.24 -5.36 8.53
N ASN A 4 12.40 -6.62 8.14
CA ASN A 4 12.43 -7.00 6.72
C ASN A 4 11.02 -6.88 6.14
N TRP A 5 9.99 -7.30 6.87
CA TRP A 5 8.60 -7.14 6.44
C TRP A 5 8.21 -5.67 6.25
N LEU A 6 8.52 -4.83 7.23
CA LEU A 6 8.27 -3.39 7.16
C LEU A 6 8.98 -2.79 5.94
N LEU A 7 10.26 -3.11 5.77
CA LEU A 7 11.06 -2.59 4.66
C LEU A 7 10.55 -3.08 3.29
N THR A 8 10.09 -4.32 3.20
CA THR A 8 9.48 -4.88 1.98
C THR A 8 8.23 -4.11 1.60
N ASN A 9 7.29 -3.93 2.52
CA ASN A 9 6.05 -3.19 2.22
C ASN A 9 6.31 -1.72 1.88
N LEU A 10 7.23 -1.05 2.57
CA LEU A 10 7.59 0.34 2.24
C LEU A 10 8.24 0.46 0.85
N LYS A 11 9.07 -0.50 0.45
CA LYS A 11 9.66 -0.54 -0.91
C LYS A 11 8.61 -0.81 -1.97
N LEU A 12 7.64 -1.69 -1.71
CA LEU A 12 6.53 -1.95 -2.61
C LEU A 12 5.65 -0.72 -2.77
N ALA A 13 5.27 -0.06 -1.67
CA ALA A 13 4.53 1.21 -1.71
C ALA A 13 5.24 2.27 -2.56
N ARG A 14 6.56 2.45 -2.37
CA ARG A 14 7.36 3.37 -3.19
C ARG A 14 7.34 2.97 -4.67
N SER A 15 7.55 1.70 -4.99
CA SER A 15 7.55 1.23 -6.38
C SER A 15 6.22 1.47 -7.08
N GLN A 16 5.10 1.31 -6.38
CA GLN A 16 3.78 1.57 -6.95
C GLN A 16 3.53 3.07 -7.15
N LEU A 17 4.04 3.91 -6.24
CA LEU A 17 4.00 5.36 -6.40
C LEU A 17 4.85 5.83 -7.59
N ASP A 18 6.07 5.29 -7.73
CA ASP A 18 6.95 5.60 -8.86
C ASP A 18 6.29 5.18 -10.19
N ASN A 19 5.62 4.01 -10.22
CA ASN A 19 4.85 3.58 -11.38
C ASN A 19 3.69 4.53 -11.66
N LEU A 20 2.92 4.94 -10.63
CA LEU A 20 1.79 5.85 -10.80
C LEU A 20 2.24 7.19 -11.38
N ILE A 21 3.32 7.77 -10.86
CA ILE A 21 3.90 9.00 -11.38
C ILE A 21 4.26 8.83 -12.85
N LYS A 22 4.97 7.75 -13.19
CA LYS A 22 5.37 7.47 -14.57
C LYS A 22 4.18 7.33 -15.51
N GLU A 23 3.14 6.60 -15.12
CA GLU A 23 1.94 6.43 -15.94
C GLU A 23 1.25 7.79 -16.17
N ILE A 24 1.04 8.59 -15.10
CA ILE A 24 0.46 9.94 -15.20
C ILE A 24 1.30 10.85 -16.11
N GLU A 25 2.62 10.80 -16.00
CA GLU A 25 3.52 11.63 -16.83
C GLU A 25 3.55 11.19 -18.30
N SER A 26 3.31 9.91 -18.57
CA SER A 26 3.37 9.34 -19.92
C SER A 26 2.02 9.34 -20.65
N GLU A 27 0.91 9.39 -19.92
CA GLU A 27 -0.43 9.24 -20.46
C GLU A 27 -0.97 10.57 -21.02
N GLN A 28 -1.56 10.51 -22.22
CA GLN A 28 -2.19 11.66 -22.88
C GLN A 28 -3.72 11.59 -22.79
N ASP A 29 -4.28 10.42 -22.47
CA ASP A 29 -5.71 10.18 -22.28
C ASP A 29 -6.12 10.30 -20.80
N SER A 30 -6.89 11.34 -20.49
CA SER A 30 -7.37 11.60 -19.13
C SER A 30 -8.23 10.48 -18.56
N ASP A 31 -8.96 9.74 -19.40
CA ASP A 31 -9.87 8.69 -18.93
C ASP A 31 -9.08 7.43 -18.49
N LEU A 32 -7.90 7.20 -19.07
CA LEU A 32 -6.98 6.15 -18.63
C LEU A 32 -6.23 6.54 -17.35
N VAL A 33 -5.93 7.82 -17.17
CA VAL A 33 -5.31 8.34 -15.93
C VAL A 33 -6.16 8.01 -14.70
N ASP A 34 -7.48 8.16 -14.76
CA ASP A 34 -8.37 7.87 -13.63
C ASP A 34 -8.36 6.39 -13.24
N VAL A 35 -8.39 5.49 -14.23
CA VAL A 35 -8.35 4.04 -14.00
C VAL A 35 -7.02 3.61 -13.41
N VAL A 36 -5.91 4.07 -14.00
CA VAL A 36 -4.55 3.75 -13.53
C VAL A 36 -4.32 4.32 -12.13
N THR A 37 -4.80 5.55 -11.89
CA THR A 37 -4.75 6.18 -10.57
C THR A 37 -5.46 5.34 -9.54
N PHE A 38 -6.70 4.92 -9.81
CA PHE A 38 -7.46 4.09 -8.87
C PHE A 38 -6.73 2.79 -8.52
N VAL A 39 -6.18 2.09 -9.51
CA VAL A 39 -5.50 0.81 -9.28
C VAL A 39 -4.19 0.99 -8.50
N LEU A 40 -3.32 1.89 -8.95
CA LEU A 40 -2.00 2.06 -8.37
C LEU A 40 -2.06 2.75 -7.00
N ILE A 41 -2.95 3.73 -6.80
CA ILE A 41 -3.12 4.36 -5.49
C ILE A 41 -3.66 3.36 -4.46
N ASN A 42 -4.60 2.48 -4.84
CA ASN A 42 -5.08 1.41 -3.97
C ASN A 42 -3.95 0.45 -3.58
N SER A 43 -3.03 0.15 -4.50
CA SER A 43 -1.86 -0.66 -4.22
C SER A 43 -0.90 0.02 -3.24
N VAL A 44 -0.65 1.32 -3.41
CA VAL A 44 0.14 2.13 -2.46
C VAL A 44 -0.47 2.06 -1.06
N TYR A 45 -1.77 2.36 -0.92
CA TYR A 45 -2.46 2.31 0.36
C TYR A 45 -2.43 0.92 0.99
N THR A 46 -2.60 -0.12 0.18
CA THR A 46 -2.53 -1.51 0.65
C THR A 46 -1.20 -1.79 1.34
N HIS A 47 -0.08 -1.44 0.71
CA HIS A 47 1.25 -1.66 1.29
C HIS A 47 1.55 -0.77 2.51
N LEU A 48 1.09 0.49 2.49
CA LEU A 48 1.22 1.37 3.66
C LEU A 48 0.41 0.86 4.85
N ASN A 49 -0.81 0.40 4.62
CA ASN A 49 -1.68 -0.15 5.67
C ASN A 49 -1.11 -1.47 6.20
N TYR A 50 -0.58 -2.32 5.32
CA TYR A 50 0.16 -3.52 5.74
C TYR A 50 1.35 -3.16 6.64
N ALA A 51 2.19 -2.22 6.21
CA ALA A 51 3.34 -1.77 7.00
C ALA A 51 2.90 -1.23 8.38
N TRP A 52 1.82 -0.45 8.43
CA TRP A 52 1.34 0.17 9.66
C TRP A 52 0.65 -0.82 10.60
N ASN A 53 -0.34 -1.57 10.12
CA ASN A 53 -1.18 -2.45 10.94
C ASN A 53 -0.39 -3.64 11.50
N THR A 54 0.62 -4.09 10.77
CA THR A 54 1.38 -5.30 11.13
C THR A 54 2.63 -4.99 11.97
N ARG A 55 2.94 -3.69 12.19
CA ARG A 55 4.12 -3.24 12.95
C ARG A 55 4.18 -3.80 14.37
N LEU A 56 3.03 -3.98 15.02
CA LEU A 56 2.88 -4.42 16.41
C LEU A 56 2.81 -5.94 16.55
N ILE A 57 2.24 -6.64 15.56
CA ILE A 57 1.94 -8.07 15.67
C ILE A 57 2.98 -8.96 14.97
N GLY A 58 3.75 -8.46 14.00
CA GLY A 58 4.68 -9.26 13.21
C GLY A 58 4.03 -9.88 11.97
N ALA A 59 4.85 -10.23 10.97
CA ALA A 59 4.40 -10.73 9.67
C ALA A 59 3.73 -12.12 9.74
N ASP A 60 4.19 -12.95 10.68
CA ASP A 60 3.71 -14.29 10.98
C ASP A 60 2.27 -14.31 11.52
N LYS A 61 1.82 -13.21 12.12
CA LYS A 61 0.46 -13.09 12.67
C LYS A 61 -0.57 -12.63 11.64
N ILE A 62 -0.13 -12.32 10.42
CA ILE A 62 -0.99 -12.00 9.28
C ILE A 62 -1.66 -13.27 8.74
N GLU A 63 -1.05 -14.45 8.90
CA GLU A 63 -1.63 -15.74 8.48
C GLU A 63 -2.94 -16.14 9.20
N GLY A 64 -3.47 -15.28 10.09
CA GLY A 64 -4.79 -15.45 10.69
C GLY A 64 -5.56 -14.14 10.95
N ALA A 65 -4.97 -12.97 10.72
CA ALA A 65 -5.72 -11.72 10.66
C ALA A 65 -6.53 -11.71 9.35
N SER A 66 -7.78 -11.24 9.40
CA SER A 66 -8.53 -11.07 8.16
C SER A 66 -7.71 -10.19 7.21
N TYR A 67 -7.44 -10.66 5.99
CA TYR A 67 -6.74 -9.90 4.95
C TYR A 67 -7.29 -8.46 4.87
N ASP A 68 -8.60 -8.31 5.02
CA ASP A 68 -9.31 -7.03 5.07
C ASP A 68 -8.88 -6.14 6.24
N GLU A 69 -8.58 -6.69 7.42
CA GLU A 69 -8.11 -5.91 8.56
C GLU A 69 -6.67 -5.40 8.37
N ALA A 70 -5.82 -6.17 7.68
CA ALA A 70 -4.44 -5.76 7.41
C ALA A 70 -4.36 -4.63 6.38
N ILE A 71 -5.27 -4.59 5.40
CA ILE A 71 -5.28 -3.59 4.32
C ILE A 71 -6.16 -2.37 4.59
N LYS A 72 -6.99 -2.38 5.64
CA LYS A 72 -7.83 -1.23 6.01
C LYS A 72 -6.99 -0.08 6.54
N PHE A 73 -7.52 1.14 6.38
CA PHE A 73 -6.93 2.33 6.98
C PHE A 73 -6.76 2.11 8.50
N PRO A 74 -5.63 2.52 9.08
CA PRO A 74 -5.38 2.19 10.47
C PRO A 74 -6.37 2.85 11.42
N LYS A 75 -6.91 2.06 12.36
CA LYS A 75 -7.89 2.54 13.35
C LYS A 75 -7.27 3.39 14.45
N ASP A 76 -5.95 3.29 14.63
CA ASP A 76 -5.15 3.98 15.63
C ASP A 76 -4.40 5.19 15.05
N PHE A 77 -4.74 5.58 13.82
CA PHE A 77 -4.23 6.78 13.17
C PHE A 77 -5.22 7.93 13.40
N ASP A 78 -4.98 8.69 14.48
CA ASP A 78 -5.72 9.93 14.75
C ASP A 78 -5.16 11.07 13.89
N LEU A 79 -6.05 11.75 13.15
CA LEU A 79 -5.75 12.91 12.30
C LEU A 79 -5.82 14.23 13.08
#